data_AF-A0AAD1DIL8-F1
#
_entry.id   AF-A0AAD1DIL8-F1
#
_cell.length_a   1.000
_cell.length_b   1.000
_cell.length_c   1.000
_cell.angle_alpha   90.00
_cell.angle_beta   90.00
_cell.angle_gamma   90.00
#
_symmetry.space_group_name_H-M   'P 1'
#
loop_
_entity.id
_entity.type
_entity.pdbx_description
1 polymer ?
#
loop_
_entity_poly.entity_id
_entity_poly.type
_entity_poly.pdbx_seq_one_letter_code
_entity_poly.pdbx_strand_id
1 'polypeptide(L)'
;MKKQKVEYGLELDPNADYKMAWLHERNKKDFESLTKWLYLGADIKDSGFAKVGLTMDDLSSRSYSSANPNYYLFCAFKCRDDLTKTEVEKIERSILEYLERVFANEDGTSNRASHAESGRLSECFYNINFTNFFISYHDYLFEQFSNKFIVCGFENEFGDDEGEFLDCEFNPKFTLQEKNKFIRMILRR
;
A
#
# COMPACT_ATOMS: atom_id res chain seq x y z
N MET A 1 -7.01 11.91 1.94
CA MET A 1 -6.14 11.13 2.85
C MET A 1 -4.85 11.92 3.02
N LYS A 2 -4.43 12.23 4.26
CA LYS A 2 -3.21 13.00 4.52
C LYS A 2 -2.53 12.41 5.76
N LYS A 3 -1.30 11.94 5.61
CA LYS A 3 -0.46 11.54 6.74
C LYS A 3 0.08 12.81 7.40
N GLN A 4 -0.02 12.91 8.71
CA GLN A 4 0.61 13.99 9.47
C GLN A 4 2.09 13.71 9.62
N LYS A 5 2.94 14.73 9.51
CA LYS A 5 4.36 14.58 9.84
C LYS A 5 4.48 14.34 11.34
N VAL A 6 5.16 13.26 11.72
CA VAL A 6 5.51 12.94 13.10
C VAL A 6 7.03 12.90 13.16
N GLU A 7 7.61 13.55 14.17
CA GLU A 7 9.07 13.54 14.36
C GLU A 7 9.53 12.22 14.98
N TYR A 8 10.68 11.74 14.55
CA TYR A 8 11.29 10.55 15.12
C TYR A 8 11.85 10.87 16.50
N GLY A 9 11.18 10.37 17.55
CA GLY A 9 11.49 10.70 18.94
C GLY A 9 12.54 9.82 19.61
N LEU A 10 13.12 8.83 18.91
CA LEU A 10 14.20 8.02 19.47
C LEU A 10 15.52 8.76 19.29
N GLU A 11 16.32 8.84 20.36
CA GLU A 11 17.67 9.38 20.30
C GLU A 11 18.67 8.29 19.90
N LEU A 12 19.75 8.67 19.21
CA LEU A 12 20.84 7.76 18.91
C LEU A 12 21.64 7.49 20.19
N ASP A 13 21.94 6.21 20.47
CA ASP A 13 22.81 5.84 21.59
C ASP A 13 24.16 6.58 21.48
N PRO A 14 24.63 7.28 22.53
CA PRO A 14 25.92 7.96 22.52
C PRO A 14 27.13 7.07 22.19
N ASN A 15 27.01 5.76 22.39
CA ASN A 15 28.03 4.75 22.09
C ASN A 15 27.75 4.01 20.77
N ALA A 16 26.82 4.48 19.95
CA ALA A 16 26.47 3.86 18.68
C ALA A 16 27.67 3.78 17.74
N ASP A 17 27.91 2.59 17.18
CA ASP A 17 28.84 2.44 16.07
C ASP A 17 28.26 3.05 14.77
N TYR A 18 29.08 3.06 13.72
CA TYR A 18 28.68 3.61 12.42
C TYR A 18 27.46 2.91 11.80
N LYS A 19 27.24 1.62 12.11
CA LYS A 19 26.13 0.83 11.57
C LYS A 19 24.85 1.18 12.30
N MET A 20 24.91 1.33 13.62
CA MET A 20 23.79 1.78 14.44
C MET A 20 23.38 3.21 14.08
N ALA A 21 24.34 4.12 13.87
CA ALA A 21 24.07 5.47 13.40
C ALA A 21 23.41 5.47 12.02
N TRP A 22 23.89 4.65 11.08
CA TRP A 22 23.30 4.53 9.75
C TRP A 22 21.86 3.99 9.79
N LEU A 23 21.61 2.95 10.60
CA LEU A 23 20.27 2.39 10.79
C LEU A 23 19.32 3.41 11.41
N HIS A 24 19.77 4.17 12.41
CA HIS A 24 18.99 5.22 13.05
C HIS A 24 18.55 6.30 12.05
N GLU A 25 19.49 6.85 11.29
CA GLU A 25 19.18 7.88 10.28
C GLU A 25 18.25 7.35 9.19
N ARG A 26 18.43 6.09 8.77
CA ARG A 26 17.53 5.46 7.82
C ARG A 26 16.12 5.29 8.39
N ASN A 27 15.99 4.73 9.59
CA ASN A 27 14.70 4.53 10.25
C ASN A 27 13.99 5.86 10.50
N LYS A 28 14.74 6.91 10.87
CA LYS A 28 14.23 8.27 11.00
C LYS A 28 13.63 8.78 9.70
N LYS A 29 14.37 8.68 8.58
CA LYS A 29 13.86 9.08 7.26
C LYS A 29 12.62 8.28 6.87
N ASP A 30 12.68 6.96 7.02
CA ASP A 30 11.58 6.06 6.73
C ASP A 30 10.34 6.40 7.57
N PHE A 31 10.49 6.72 8.85
CA PHE A 31 9.40 7.11 9.75
C PHE A 31 8.78 8.47 9.39
N GLU A 32 9.62 9.49 9.21
CA GLU A 32 9.20 10.87 8.96
C GLU A 32 8.74 11.11 7.52
N SER A 33 9.06 10.21 6.58
CA SER A 33 8.72 10.39 5.17
C SER A 33 7.21 10.43 4.94
N LEU A 34 6.79 11.36 4.10
CA LEU A 34 5.40 11.57 3.69
C LEU A 34 5.16 11.18 2.22
N THR A 35 6.19 10.69 1.55
CA THR A 35 6.18 10.46 0.10
C THR A 35 6.37 8.97 -0.20
N LYS A 36 6.21 8.60 -1.47
CA LYS A 36 6.47 7.24 -1.98
C LYS A 36 5.50 6.23 -1.39
N TRP A 37 4.37 6.10 -2.08
CA TRP A 37 3.29 5.21 -1.68
C TRP A 37 2.89 4.33 -2.84
N LEU A 38 2.57 3.09 -2.53
CA LEU A 38 1.72 2.24 -3.37
C LEU A 38 0.36 2.16 -2.72
N TYR A 39 -0.71 2.33 -3.49
CA TYR A 39 -2.05 2.43 -2.95
C TYR A 39 -3.07 1.57 -3.69
N LEU A 40 -4.12 1.24 -2.96
CA LEU A 40 -5.34 0.67 -3.48
C LEU A 40 -6.46 1.70 -3.37
N GLY A 41 -7.10 1.98 -4.50
CA GLY A 41 -8.35 2.72 -4.59
C GLY A 41 -9.54 1.77 -4.74
N ALA A 42 -10.69 2.19 -4.23
CA ALA A 42 -11.96 1.49 -4.32
C ALA A 42 -13.06 2.45 -4.76
N ASP A 43 -14.20 1.89 -5.15
CA ASP A 43 -15.42 2.64 -5.47
C ASP A 43 -16.50 2.31 -4.44
N ILE A 44 -17.22 3.33 -3.96
CA ILE A 44 -18.28 3.14 -2.95
C ILE A 44 -19.53 2.48 -3.55
N LYS A 45 -19.79 2.67 -4.84
CA LYS A 45 -20.95 2.12 -5.55
C LYS A 45 -20.66 0.80 -6.25
N ASP A 46 -19.43 0.61 -6.70
CA ASP A 46 -18.99 -0.62 -7.34
C ASP A 46 -18.01 -1.40 -6.45
N SER A 47 -18.53 -2.38 -5.71
CA SER A 47 -17.72 -3.27 -4.88
C SER A 47 -16.80 -4.19 -5.70
N GLY A 48 -17.02 -4.28 -7.01
CA GLY A 48 -16.20 -5.02 -7.96
C GLY A 48 -15.04 -4.24 -8.53
N PHE A 49 -14.85 -2.97 -8.13
CA PHE A 49 -13.80 -2.10 -8.63
C PHE A 49 -12.60 -2.03 -7.68
N ALA A 50 -11.39 -2.12 -8.26
CA ALA A 50 -10.17 -1.68 -7.59
C ALA A 50 -9.28 -0.88 -8.54
N LYS A 51 -8.48 0.01 -7.97
CA LYS A 51 -7.41 0.71 -8.68
C LYS A 51 -6.10 0.50 -7.95
N VAL A 52 -5.08 -0.01 -8.63
CA VAL A 52 -3.71 0.04 -8.12
C VAL A 52 -3.10 1.36 -8.56
N GLY A 53 -2.32 2.01 -7.70
CA GLY A 53 -1.55 3.16 -8.15
C GLY A 53 -0.35 3.45 -7.28
N LEU A 54 0.49 4.36 -7.75
CA LEU A 54 1.63 4.88 -7.02
C LEU A 54 1.61 6.40 -6.91
N THR A 55 2.32 6.92 -5.93
CA THR A 55 2.68 8.34 -5.90
C THR A 55 4.06 8.54 -5.31
N MET A 56 4.85 9.41 -5.95
CA MET A 56 6.14 9.87 -5.44
C MET A 56 6.00 11.08 -4.51
N ASP A 57 4.80 11.65 -4.45
CA ASP A 57 4.45 12.79 -3.60
C ASP A 57 3.62 12.30 -2.40
N ASP A 58 3.01 13.23 -1.67
CA ASP A 58 2.07 12.87 -0.61
C ASP A 58 0.76 12.27 -1.14
N LEU A 59 0.02 11.61 -0.25
CA LEU A 59 -1.27 10.97 -0.54
C LEU A 59 -2.42 11.95 -0.80
N SER A 60 -2.26 13.23 -0.44
CA SER A 60 -3.33 14.21 -0.58
C SER A 60 -3.64 14.48 -2.06
N SER A 61 -2.60 14.49 -2.89
CA SER A 61 -2.68 14.64 -4.35
C SER A 61 -3.45 13.53 -5.07
N ARG A 62 -3.64 12.36 -4.44
CA ARG A 62 -4.27 11.17 -5.03
C ARG A 62 -5.63 10.83 -4.47
N SER A 63 -6.11 11.63 -3.52
CA SER A 63 -7.35 11.36 -2.80
C SER A 63 -8.64 11.68 -3.58
N TYR A 64 -8.52 12.18 -4.81
CA TYR A 64 -9.63 12.50 -5.70
C TYR A 64 -9.33 12.00 -7.13
N SER A 65 -10.32 11.37 -7.76
CA SER A 65 -10.34 11.16 -9.21
C SER A 65 -11.34 12.14 -9.80
N SER A 66 -10.89 13.07 -10.65
CA SER A 66 -11.77 14.06 -11.28
C SER A 66 -12.89 13.43 -12.13
N ALA A 67 -12.69 12.19 -12.57
CA ALA A 67 -13.61 11.46 -13.43
C ALA A 67 -14.55 10.49 -12.69
N ASN A 68 -14.31 10.21 -11.40
CA ASN A 68 -15.17 9.32 -10.63
C ASN A 68 -15.38 9.85 -9.19
N PRO A 69 -16.55 10.45 -8.89
CA PRO A 69 -16.83 10.99 -7.56
C PRO A 69 -17.04 9.91 -6.48
N ASN A 70 -17.27 8.65 -6.86
CA ASN A 70 -17.43 7.54 -5.92
C ASN A 70 -16.08 6.88 -5.56
N TYR A 71 -15.01 7.26 -6.25
CA TYR A 71 -13.66 6.78 -6.00
C TYR A 71 -13.12 7.31 -4.66
N TYR A 72 -12.45 6.44 -3.92
CA TYR A 72 -11.67 6.82 -2.75
C TYR A 72 -10.43 5.94 -2.62
N LEU A 73 -9.35 6.48 -2.05
CA LEU A 73 -8.20 5.67 -1.64
C LEU A 73 -8.62 4.77 -0.48
N PHE A 74 -8.58 3.46 -0.64
CA PHE A 74 -8.88 2.48 0.40
C PHE A 74 -7.75 2.42 1.43
N CYS A 75 -6.54 2.15 0.97
CA CYS A 75 -5.32 2.17 1.78
C CYS A 75 -4.10 2.51 0.92
N ALA A 76 -2.99 2.90 1.57
CA ALA A 76 -1.71 3.09 0.92
C ALA A 76 -0.57 2.55 1.78
N PHE A 77 0.29 1.74 1.17
CA PHE A 77 1.45 1.09 1.78
C PHE A 77 2.68 1.96 1.63
N LYS A 78 3.45 2.07 2.72
CA LYS A 78 4.60 2.96 2.81
C LYS A 78 5.85 2.31 2.22
N CYS A 79 6.37 2.88 1.15
CA CYS A 79 7.66 2.51 0.59
C CYS A 79 8.78 3.09 1.47
N ARG A 80 9.96 2.46 1.43
CA ARG A 80 11.18 3.07 2.00
C ARG A 80 11.51 4.40 1.32
N ASP A 81 12.07 5.32 2.10
CA ASP A 81 12.42 6.66 1.65
C ASP A 81 13.58 6.67 0.65
N ASP A 82 14.42 5.65 0.60
CA ASP A 82 15.56 5.60 -0.33
C ASP A 82 15.20 5.08 -1.73
N LEU A 83 13.96 4.64 -1.96
CA LEU A 83 13.52 4.13 -3.25
C LEU A 83 13.47 5.21 -4.33
N THR A 84 13.97 4.86 -5.51
CA THR A 84 13.87 5.68 -6.71
C THR A 84 12.49 5.53 -7.37
N LYS A 85 12.07 6.54 -8.14
CA LYS A 85 10.81 6.47 -8.92
C LYS A 85 10.75 5.22 -9.80
N THR A 86 11.85 4.91 -10.49
CA THR A 86 11.98 3.74 -11.36
C THR A 86 11.79 2.42 -10.60
N GLU A 87 12.24 2.33 -9.35
CA GLU A 87 12.00 1.15 -8.53
C GLU A 87 10.52 1.02 -8.13
N VAL A 88 9.87 2.11 -7.73
CA VAL A 88 8.43 2.08 -7.38
C VAL A 88 7.58 1.71 -8.61
N GLU A 89 7.88 2.26 -9.79
CA GLU A 89 7.22 1.91 -11.06
C GLU A 89 7.46 0.44 -11.47
N LYS A 90 8.61 -0.14 -11.13
CA LYS A 90 8.88 -1.56 -11.35
C LYS A 90 8.02 -2.43 -10.43
N ILE A 91 7.90 -2.06 -9.16
CA ILE A 91 7.05 -2.77 -8.20
C ILE A 91 5.58 -2.69 -8.66
N GLU A 92 5.07 -1.51 -9.01
CA GLU A 92 3.69 -1.30 -9.49
C GLU A 92 3.38 -2.17 -10.71
N ARG A 93 4.28 -2.20 -11.70
CA ARG A 93 4.11 -3.05 -12.88
C ARG A 93 4.08 -4.53 -12.53
N SER A 94 4.98 -4.96 -11.66
CA SER A 94 5.07 -6.35 -11.23
C SER A 94 3.79 -6.81 -10.50
N ILE A 95 3.25 -5.98 -9.60
CA ILE A 95 1.99 -6.31 -8.90
C ILE A 95 0.79 -6.27 -9.85
N LEU A 96 0.74 -5.34 -10.81
CA LEU A 96 -0.30 -5.32 -11.85
C LEU A 96 -0.31 -6.59 -12.69
N GLU A 97 0.86 -7.06 -13.15
CA GLU A 97 1.01 -8.30 -13.90
C GLU A 97 0.65 -9.56 -13.08
N TYR A 98 0.94 -9.55 -11.78
CA TYR A 98 0.49 -10.61 -10.87
C TYR A 98 -1.04 -10.62 -10.72
N LEU A 99 -1.63 -9.49 -10.36
CA LEU A 99 -3.07 -9.39 -10.13
C LEU A 99 -3.88 -9.69 -11.38
N GLU A 100 -3.41 -9.24 -12.55
CA GLU A 100 -4.02 -9.56 -13.84
C GLU A 100 -4.13 -11.07 -14.08
N ARG A 101 -3.12 -11.85 -13.68
CA ARG A 101 -3.14 -13.30 -13.82
C ARG A 101 -4.03 -13.98 -12.79
N VAL A 102 -3.99 -13.50 -11.54
CA VAL A 102 -4.74 -14.10 -10.42
C VAL A 102 -6.24 -13.83 -10.53
N PHE A 103 -6.59 -12.64 -11.00
CA PHE A 103 -7.98 -12.17 -11.14
C PHE A 103 -8.40 -12.08 -12.60
N ALA A 104 -7.93 -13.00 -13.46
CA ALA A 104 -8.45 -13.12 -14.82
C ALA A 104 -9.92 -13.60 -14.81
N ASN A 105 -10.67 -13.26 -15.85
CA ASN A 105 -12.03 -13.77 -16.08
C ASN A 105 -11.98 -15.31 -16.26
N GLU A 106 -13.15 -15.96 -16.13
CA GLU A 106 -13.28 -17.42 -16.33
C GLU A 106 -12.82 -17.88 -17.72
N ASP A 107 -12.93 -17.02 -18.73
CA ASP A 107 -12.47 -17.26 -20.10
C ASP A 107 -10.96 -16.98 -20.30
N GLY A 108 -10.25 -16.61 -19.24
CA GLY A 108 -8.82 -16.29 -19.24
C GLY A 108 -8.49 -14.87 -19.71
N THR A 109 -9.50 -14.03 -19.99
CA THR A 109 -9.27 -12.63 -20.36
C THR A 109 -8.98 -11.74 -19.15
N SER A 110 -8.36 -10.59 -19.37
CA SER A 110 -7.97 -9.66 -18.31
C SER A 110 -9.17 -8.94 -17.69
N ASN A 111 -9.19 -8.82 -16.36
CA ASN A 111 -10.16 -7.98 -15.64
C ASN A 111 -9.72 -6.51 -15.56
N ARG A 112 -8.56 -6.17 -16.12
CA ARG A 112 -8.07 -4.79 -16.19
C ARG A 112 -8.86 -4.01 -17.23
N ALA A 113 -9.32 -2.83 -16.82
CA ALA A 113 -10.01 -1.93 -17.71
C ALA A 113 -9.04 -1.40 -18.77
N SER A 114 -9.50 -1.27 -20.01
CA SER A 114 -8.75 -0.57 -21.05
C SER A 114 -9.07 0.92 -21.06
N HIS A 115 -8.07 1.76 -21.28
CA HIS A 115 -8.30 3.17 -21.58
C HIS A 115 -9.11 3.32 -22.86
N ALA A 116 -10.24 4.03 -22.80
CA ALA A 116 -11.21 4.11 -23.89
C ALA A 116 -10.60 4.58 -25.22
N GLU A 117 -9.66 5.53 -25.19
CA GLU A 117 -9.06 6.09 -26.41
C GLU A 117 -7.93 5.23 -26.98
N SER A 118 -7.11 4.61 -26.13
CA SER A 118 -5.88 3.93 -26.57
C SER A 118 -5.99 2.40 -26.59
N GLY A 119 -7.03 1.84 -25.97
CA GLY A 119 -7.18 0.40 -25.77
C GLY A 119 -6.16 -0.23 -24.82
N ARG A 120 -5.18 0.54 -24.31
CA ARG A 120 -4.15 0.05 -23.39
C ARG A 120 -4.74 -0.29 -22.04
N LEU A 121 -4.26 -1.39 -21.43
CA LEU A 121 -4.65 -1.78 -20.09
C LEU A 121 -4.26 -0.69 -19.09
N SER A 122 -5.26 -0.28 -18.31
CA SER A 122 -5.13 0.67 -17.23
C SER A 122 -4.75 -0.05 -15.93
N GLU A 123 -4.61 0.73 -14.88
CA GLU A 123 -4.36 0.31 -13.50
C GLU A 123 -5.65 -0.02 -12.72
N CYS A 124 -6.81 0.10 -13.37
CA CYS A 124 -8.13 -0.22 -12.83
C CYS A 124 -8.55 -1.65 -13.17
N PHE A 125 -9.26 -2.30 -12.24
CA PHE A 125 -9.84 -3.63 -12.35
C PHE A 125 -11.34 -3.55 -12.08
N TYR A 126 -12.11 -4.39 -12.77
CA TYR A 126 -13.56 -4.58 -12.54
C TYR A 126 -13.88 -6.06 -12.30
N ASN A 127 -15.10 -6.35 -11.84
CA ASN A 127 -15.60 -7.72 -11.63
C ASN A 127 -14.73 -8.57 -10.69
N ILE A 128 -14.10 -7.94 -9.69
CA ILE A 128 -13.28 -8.64 -8.69
C ILE A 128 -14.00 -8.73 -7.34
N ASN A 129 -13.59 -9.68 -6.49
CA ASN A 129 -13.87 -9.57 -5.07
C ASN A 129 -12.82 -8.64 -4.43
N PHE A 130 -13.20 -7.41 -4.07
CA PHE A 130 -12.27 -6.40 -3.56
C PHE A 130 -11.47 -6.88 -2.34
N THR A 131 -12.10 -7.64 -1.44
CA THR A 131 -11.43 -8.17 -0.23
C THR A 131 -10.32 -9.15 -0.60
N ASN A 132 -10.60 -10.12 -1.47
CA ASN A 132 -9.58 -11.07 -1.93
C ASN A 132 -8.47 -10.36 -2.71
N PHE A 133 -8.83 -9.33 -3.48
CA PHE A 133 -7.88 -8.49 -4.22
C PHE A 133 -6.95 -7.73 -3.28
N PHE A 134 -7.49 -7.11 -2.23
CA PHE A 134 -6.70 -6.44 -1.20
C PHE A 134 -5.71 -7.38 -0.52
N ILE A 135 -6.16 -8.58 -0.11
CA ILE A 135 -5.30 -9.60 0.49
C ILE A 135 -4.20 -10.01 -0.50
N SER A 136 -4.58 -10.41 -1.71
CA SER A 136 -3.62 -10.84 -2.74
C SER A 136 -2.61 -9.76 -3.10
N TYR A 137 -3.04 -8.49 -3.11
CA TYR A 137 -2.18 -7.34 -3.36
C TYR A 137 -1.13 -7.18 -2.27
N HIS A 138 -1.55 -7.19 -1.00
CA HIS A 138 -0.62 -7.10 0.12
C HIS A 138 0.33 -8.30 0.16
N ASP A 139 -0.23 -9.51 0.09
CA ASP A 139 0.49 -10.77 0.17
C ASP A 139 1.66 -10.81 -0.81
N TYR A 140 1.41 -10.43 -2.06
CA TYR A 140 2.44 -10.36 -3.09
C TYR A 140 3.51 -9.29 -2.80
N LEU A 141 3.10 -8.10 -2.35
CA LEU A 141 4.06 -7.06 -1.97
C LEU A 141 4.93 -7.50 -0.80
N PHE A 142 4.35 -8.17 0.20
CA PHE A 142 5.07 -8.67 1.36
C PHE A 142 6.09 -9.75 0.95
N GLU A 143 5.64 -10.75 0.20
CA GLU A 143 6.48 -11.89 -0.19
C GLU A 143 7.61 -11.51 -1.15
N GLN A 144 7.34 -10.64 -2.13
CA GLN A 144 8.30 -10.32 -3.18
C GLN A 144 9.12 -9.06 -2.88
N PHE A 145 8.58 -8.15 -2.06
CA PHE A 145 9.13 -6.80 -1.92
C PHE A 145 9.15 -6.27 -0.49
N SER A 146 8.93 -7.07 0.57
CA SER A 146 8.95 -6.59 1.96
C SER A 146 10.18 -5.73 2.31
N ASN A 147 11.36 -6.07 1.77
CA ASN A 147 12.59 -5.29 1.96
C ASN A 147 12.58 -3.87 1.34
N LYS A 148 11.56 -3.55 0.54
CA LYS A 148 11.30 -2.25 -0.11
C LYS A 148 10.21 -1.45 0.63
N PHE A 149 9.51 -2.04 1.58
CA PHE A 149 8.47 -1.38 2.38
C PHE A 149 8.90 -1.25 3.84
N ILE A 150 8.10 -0.51 4.60
CA ILE A 150 8.18 -0.51 6.06
C ILE A 150 7.34 -1.67 6.56
N VAL A 151 7.91 -2.52 7.42
CA VAL A 151 7.22 -3.65 8.05
C VAL A 151 6.90 -3.27 9.49
N CYS A 152 5.67 -3.55 9.91
CA CYS A 152 5.18 -3.29 11.26
C CYS A 152 4.66 -4.58 11.89
N GLY A 153 5.01 -4.81 13.15
CA GLY A 153 4.34 -5.78 13.99
C GLY A 153 2.93 -5.32 14.36
N PHE A 154 2.06 -6.25 14.68
CA PHE A 154 0.70 -6.00 15.11
C PHE A 154 0.41 -6.77 16.40
N GLU A 155 0.25 -6.04 17.49
CA GLU A 155 -0.05 -6.59 18.81
C GLU A 155 -1.55 -6.50 19.11
N ASN A 156 -2.06 -7.49 19.83
CA ASN A 156 -3.43 -7.47 20.34
C ASN A 156 -3.57 -6.56 21.58
N GLU A 157 -4.78 -6.44 22.13
CA GLU A 157 -5.07 -5.61 23.31
C GLU A 157 -4.37 -6.12 24.60
N PHE A 158 -3.84 -7.34 24.59
CA PHE A 158 -3.10 -7.97 25.68
C PHE A 158 -1.57 -7.87 25.48
N GLY A 159 -1.10 -7.29 24.37
CA GLY A 159 0.32 -7.20 24.02
C GLY A 159 0.90 -8.46 23.38
N ASP A 160 0.07 -9.42 22.96
CA ASP A 160 0.55 -10.58 22.21
C ASP A 160 0.75 -10.19 20.74
N ASP A 161 1.90 -10.56 20.18
CA ASP A 161 2.20 -10.43 18.76
C ASP A 161 1.28 -11.34 17.92
N GLU A 162 0.43 -10.75 17.09
CA GLU A 162 -0.44 -11.47 16.16
C GLU A 162 0.27 -11.75 14.81
N GLY A 163 1.34 -11.01 14.50
CA GLY A 163 2.13 -11.09 13.27
C GLY A 163 2.57 -9.73 12.71
N GLU A 164 3.12 -9.75 11.51
CA GLU A 164 3.65 -8.57 10.82
C GLU A 164 2.86 -8.23 9.55
N PHE A 165 2.86 -6.97 9.14
CA PHE A 165 2.27 -6.50 7.89
C PHE A 165 3.10 -5.32 7.31
N LEU A 166 2.75 -4.88 6.11
CA LEU A 166 3.38 -3.70 5.52
C LEU A 166 2.68 -2.45 6.08
N ASP A 167 3.44 -1.51 6.63
CA ASP A 167 2.91 -0.24 7.17
C ASP A 167 2.00 0.41 6.13
N CYS A 168 0.79 0.75 6.54
CA CYS A 168 -0.18 1.34 5.63
C CYS A 168 -1.12 2.34 6.29
N GLU A 169 -1.48 3.34 5.51
CA GLU A 169 -2.45 4.36 5.86
C GLU A 169 -3.80 4.00 5.23
N PHE A 170 -4.77 3.62 6.06
CA PHE A 170 -6.15 3.41 5.63
C PHE A 170 -6.90 4.73 5.50
N ASN A 171 -7.95 4.73 4.67
CA ASN A 171 -8.82 5.89 4.53
C ASN A 171 -9.31 6.40 5.90
N PRO A 172 -9.28 7.72 6.16
CA PRO A 172 -9.74 8.29 7.43
C PRO A 172 -11.21 8.01 7.77
N LYS A 173 -12.04 7.63 6.78
CA LYS A 173 -13.43 7.27 7.02
C LYS A 173 -13.60 5.99 7.85
N PHE A 174 -12.60 5.12 7.87
CA PHE A 174 -12.64 3.87 8.61
C PHE A 174 -12.35 4.12 10.09
N THR A 175 -13.15 3.50 10.94
CA THR A 175 -12.92 3.42 12.39
C THR A 175 -11.66 2.59 12.69
N LEU A 176 -11.12 2.74 13.91
CA LEU A 176 -9.98 1.91 14.34
C LEU A 176 -10.29 0.41 14.30
N GLN A 177 -11.51 0.01 14.68
CA GLN A 177 -11.95 -1.39 14.63
C GLN A 177 -11.97 -1.94 13.21
N GLU A 178 -12.45 -1.17 12.23
CA GLU A 178 -12.42 -1.57 10.81
C GLU A 178 -10.99 -1.67 10.28
N LYS A 179 -10.12 -0.71 10.62
CA LYS A 179 -8.70 -0.76 10.25
C LYS A 179 -8.01 -2.00 10.82
N ASN A 180 -8.21 -2.29 12.10
CA ASN A 180 -7.66 -3.48 12.75
C ASN A 180 -8.20 -4.77 12.11
N LYS A 181 -9.47 -4.79 11.70
CA LYS A 181 -10.04 -5.91 10.95
C LYS A 181 -9.32 -6.09 9.61
N PHE A 182 -9.09 -5.02 8.86
CA PHE A 182 -8.35 -5.11 7.59
C PHE A 182 -6.90 -5.56 7.79
N ILE A 183 -6.20 -5.06 8.82
CA ILE A 183 -4.83 -5.49 9.14
C ILE A 183 -4.79 -6.98 9.44
N ARG A 184 -5.71 -7.50 10.26
CA ARG A 184 -5.79 -8.93 10.56
C ARG A 184 -5.99 -9.83 9.35
N MET A 185 -6.54 -9.31 8.25
CA MET A 185 -6.71 -10.06 7.00
C MET A 185 -5.40 -10.21 6.23
N ILE A 186 -4.38 -9.41 6.55
CA ILE A 186 -3.11 -9.32 5.83
C ILE A 186 -1.90 -9.59 6.73
N LEU A 187 -2.10 -10.13 7.93
CA LEU A 187 -0.99 -10.50 8.82
C LEU A 187 -0.19 -11.68 8.25
N ARG A 188 1.11 -11.60 8.40
CA ARG A 188 2.09 -12.66 8.12
C ARG A 188 2.80 -13.09 9.40
N ARG A 189 3.19 -14.36 9.47
CA ARG A 189 3.92 -14.98 10.58
C ARG A 189 5.18 -15.65 10.07
#